data_AF-A0A0P0RPR9-F1
#
_entry.id   AF-A0A0P0RPR9-F1
#
_cell.length_a   1.000
_cell.length_b   1.000
_cell.length_c   1.000
_cell.angle_alpha   90.00
_cell.angle_beta   90.00
_cell.angle_gamma   90.00
#
_symmetry.space_group_name_H-M   'P 1'
#
loop_
_entity.id
_entity.type
_entity.pdbx_description
1 polymer ?
#
loop_
_entity_poly.entity_id
_entity_poly.type
_entity_poly.pdbx_seq_one_letter_code
_entity_poly.pdbx_strand_id
1 'polypeptide(L)' 'MLEIAFGLGFKSASVVTRAFRRAYGMAPQEYRALAGK' A
#
# COMPACT_ATOMS: atom_id res chain seq x y z
N MET A 1 5.39 -2.33 1.86
CA MET A 1 3.97 -2.40 2.28
C MET A 1 3.74 -3.49 3.29
N LEU A 2 4.36 -4.67 3.18
CA LEU A 2 4.28 -5.71 4.21
C LEU A 2 4.75 -5.20 5.58
N GLU A 3 5.90 -4.54 5.66
CA GLU A 3 6.40 -3.95 6.92
C GLU A 3 5.44 -2.92 7.52
N ILE A 4 4.87 -2.04 6.70
CA ILE A 4 3.90 -1.02 7.16
C ILE A 4 2.62 -1.70 7.67
N ALA A 5 2.14 -2.72 6.96
CA ALA A 5 0.93 -3.45 7.36
C ALA A 5 1.13 -4.17 8.70
N PHE A 6 2.26 -4.86 8.87
CA PHE A 6 2.57 -5.55 10.13
C PHE A 6 2.88 -4.57 11.27
N GLY A 7 3.58 -3.47 10.99
CA GLY A 7 3.84 -2.40 11.98
C GLY A 7 2.57 -1.69 12.46
N LEU A 8 1.51 -1.70 11.66
CA LEU A 8 0.19 -1.16 12.02
C LEU A 8 -0.79 -2.23 12.57
N GLY A 9 -0.33 -3.47 12.77
CA GLY A 9 -1.14 -4.56 13.32
C GLY A 9 -2.11 -5.22 12.34
N PHE A 10 -2.01 -4.94 11.04
CA PHE A 10 -2.82 -5.63 10.04
C PHE A 10 -2.32 -7.05 9.81
N LYS A 11 -3.25 -8.01 9.82
CA LYS A 11 -2.98 -9.44 9.59
C LYS A 11 -2.54 -9.76 8.16
N SER A 12 -2.71 -8.83 7.22
CA SER A 12 -2.30 -9.01 5.83
C SER A 12 -2.08 -7.67 5.12
N ALA A 13 -1.00 -7.59 4.34
CA ALA A 13 -0.75 -6.47 3.44
C ALA A 13 -1.83 -6.30 2.36
N SER A 14 -2.59 -7.35 2.04
CA SER A 14 -3.65 -7.27 1.02
C SER A 14 -4.78 -6.32 1.41
N VAL A 15 -5.09 -6.18 2.70
CA VAL A 15 -6.10 -5.24 3.20
C VAL A 15 -5.63 -3.80 3.00
N VAL A 16 -4.37 -3.52 3.34
CA VAL A 16 -3.75 -2.21 3.16
C VAL A 16 -3.67 -1.85 1.68
N THR A 17 -3.28 -2.79 0.81
CA THR A 17 -3.26 -2.56 -0.65
C THR A 17 -4.64 -2.25 -1.21
N ARG A 18 -5.70 -2.96 -0.76
CA ARG A 18 -7.08 -2.65 -1.16
C ARG A 18 -7.53 -1.27 -0.68
N ALA A 19 -7.26 -0.93 0.57
CA ALA A 19 -7.61 0.37 1.14
C ALA A 19 -6.88 1.51 0.42
N PHE A 20 -5.57 1.35 0.19
CA PHE A 20 -4.75 2.31 -0.55
C PHE A 20 -5.28 2.51 -1.97
N ARG A 21 -5.55 1.42 -2.70
CA ARG A 21 -6.09 1.52 -4.05
C ARG A 21 -7.47 2.19 -4.09
N ARG A 22 -8.31 1.99 -3.08
CA ARG A 22 -9.59 2.71 -2.96
C ARG A 22 -9.40 4.20 -2.72
N ALA A 23 -8.42 4.60 -1.91
CA ALA A 23 -8.17 6.00 -1.59
C ALA A 23 -7.45 6.76 -2.72
N TYR A 24 -6.49 6.12 -3.39
CA TYR A 24 -5.58 6.76 -4.35
C TYR A 24 -5.77 6.31 -5.81
N GLY A 25 -6.66 5.34 -6.08
CA GLY A 25 -6.97 4.84 -7.42
C GLY A 25 -5.91 3.89 -8.03
N MET A 26 -4.71 3.81 -7.47
CA MET A 26 -3.58 3.04 -7.99
C MET A 26 -2.95 2.14 -6.93
N ALA A 27 -2.13 1.17 -7.36
CA ALA A 27 -1.41 0.32 -6.41
C ALA A 27 -0.26 1.09 -5.74
N PRO A 28 0.09 0.79 -4.47
CA PRO A 28 1.19 1.44 -3.78
C PRO A 28 2.55 1.33 -4.50
N GLN A 29 2.77 0.24 -5.26
CA GLN A 29 4.00 0.05 -6.05
C GLN A 29 4.07 1.02 -7.24
N GLU A 30 2.94 1.26 -7.91
CA GLU A 30 2.84 2.24 -8.99
C GLU A 30 3.07 3.66 -8.44
N TYR A 31 2.50 3.98 -7.28
CA TYR A 31 2.74 5.25 -6.60
C TYR A 31 4.22 5.46 -6.26
N ARG A 32 4.91 4.41 -5.79
CA ARG A 32 6.36 4.47 -5.52
C ARG A 32 7.19 4.62 -6.80
N ALA A 33 6.78 3.99 -7.90
CA ALA A 33 7.45 4.14 -9.19
C ALA A 33 7.31 5.58 -9.74
N LEU A 34 6.18 6.24 -9.49
CA LEU A 34 5.98 7.65 -9.84
C LEU A 34 6.82 8.61 -9.00
N ALA A 35 7.03 8.30 -7.71
CA ALA A 35 7.86 9.11 -6.80
C ALA A 35 9.38 8.95 -7.04
N GLY A 36 9.80 8.06 -7.94
CA GLY A 36 11.19 7.76 -8.24
C GLY A 36 11.80 8.56 -9.40
N LYS A 37 11.33 9.80 -9.65
CA LYS A 37 11.91 10.71 -10.65
C LYS A 37 12.41 12.00 -10.00
#